data_AF-A0A1I1TFB0-F1
#
_entry.id   AF-A0A1I1TFB0-F1
#
_cell.length_a   1.000
_cell.length_b   1.000
_cell.length_c   1.000
_cell.angle_alpha   90.00
_cell.angle_beta   90.00
_cell.angle_gamma   90.00
#
_symmetry.space_group_name_H-M   'P 1'
#
loop_
_entity.id
_entity.type
_entity.pdbx_description
1 polymer ?
#
loop_
_entity_poly.entity_id
_entity_poly.type
_entity_poly.pdbx_seq_one_letter_code
_entity_poly.pdbx_strand_id
1 'polypeptide(L)' 'MNEIPEDKSVELSTDYENQSINMRFSENLTDDRERGYILSAAFFSFCASQGLSKSEIIDMVSSYYDEFLKNNA' A
#
# COMPACT_ATOMS: atom_id res chain seq x y z
N MET A 1 -18.74 17.34 21.43
CA MET A 1 -18.84 17.66 19.99
C MET A 1 -18.00 16.61 19.31
N ASN A 2 -18.59 15.70 18.53
CA ASN A 2 -17.81 14.67 17.83
C ASN A 2 -17.18 15.37 16.63
N GLU A 3 -15.92 15.78 16.79
CA GLU A 3 -15.14 16.34 15.69
C GLU A 3 -15.07 15.29 14.57
N ILE A 4 -15.41 15.71 13.35
CA ILE A 4 -15.20 14.87 12.17
C ILE A 4 -13.70 14.62 12.10
N PRO A 5 -13.24 13.36 12.04
CA PRO A 5 -11.82 13.07 11.92
C PRO A 5 -11.26 13.81 10.70
N GLU A 6 -10.09 14.43 10.84
CA GLU A 6 -9.40 15.01 9.70
C GLU A 6 -9.10 13.94 8.64
N ASP A 7 -9.18 14.34 7.38
CA ASP A 7 -8.82 13.47 6.27
C ASP A 7 -7.34 13.08 6.35
N LYS A 8 -7.06 11.82 6.00
CA LYS A 8 -5.71 11.25 5.95
C LYS A 8 -5.40 10.82 4.53
N SER A 9 -4.15 10.99 4.12
CA SER A 9 -3.73 10.66 2.76
C SER A 9 -2.43 9.87 2.72
N VAL A 10 -2.32 9.03 1.70
CA VAL A 10 -1.09 8.36 1.29
C VAL A 10 -0.84 8.70 -0.17
N GLU A 11 0.34 9.24 -0.47
CA GLU A 11 0.79 9.54 -1.83
C GLU A 11 1.88 8.55 -2.24
N LEU A 12 1.73 7.97 -3.43
CA LEU A 12 2.69 7.03 -4.02
C LEU A 12 3.28 7.66 -5.28
N SER A 13 4.60 7.61 -5.41
CA SER A 13 5.30 8.10 -6.60
C SER A 13 6.43 7.15 -6.98
N THR A 14 6.63 6.93 -8.28
CA THR A 14 7.74 6.15 -8.81
C THR A 14 8.92 7.07 -9.13
N ASP A 15 10.11 6.71 -8.66
CA ASP A 15 11.36 7.31 -9.06
C ASP A 15 12.12 6.28 -9.92
N TYR A 16 12.02 6.45 -11.24
CA TYR A 16 12.64 5.53 -12.18
C TYR A 16 14.16 5.67 -12.27
N GLU A 17 14.73 6.82 -11.89
CA GLU A 17 16.18 7.00 -11.86
C GLU A 17 16.80 6.14 -10.76
N ASN A 18 16.15 6.13 -9.59
CA ASN A 18 16.58 5.33 -8.44
C ASN A 18 15.86 3.97 -8.34
N GLN A 19 15.07 3.60 -9.35
CA GLN A 19 14.28 2.36 -9.41
C GLN A 19 13.47 2.08 -8.13
N SER A 20 12.87 3.13 -7.55
CA SER A 20 12.19 3.05 -6.27
C SER A 20 10.74 3.51 -6.33
N ILE A 21 9.95 3.04 -5.36
CA ILE A 21 8.63 3.57 -5.08
C ILE A 21 8.73 4.36 -3.77
N ASN A 22 8.42 5.64 -3.83
CA ASN A 22 8.38 6.53 -2.67
C ASN A 22 6.95 6.65 -2.16
N MET A 23 6.82 6.77 -0.84
CA MET A 23 5.55 6.92 -0.16
C MET A 23 5.60 8.12 0.80
N ARG A 24 4.57 8.96 0.77
CA ARG A 24 4.38 10.07 1.72
C ARG A 24 3.03 9.95 2.42
N PHE A 25 3.03 10.23 3.72
CA PHE A 25 1.83 10.21 4.55
C PHE A 25 1.47 11.64 4.96
N SER A 26 0.17 11.91 5.13
CA SER A 26 -0.28 13.15 5.76
C SER A 26 0.27 13.28 7.19
N GLU A 27 0.46 14.51 7.66
CA GLU A 27 1.08 14.79 8.97
C GLU A 27 0.31 14.17 10.14
N ASN A 28 -1.00 14.03 10.00
CA ASN A 28 -1.92 13.44 10.97
C ASN A 28 -2.03 11.89 10.89
N LEU A 29 -1.29 11.25 9.98
CA LEU A 29 -1.22 9.78 9.83
C LEU A 29 0.13 9.27 10.35
N THR A 30 0.25 9.20 11.68
CA THR A 30 1.49 8.83 12.39
C THR A 30 1.53 7.41 12.93
N ASP A 31 0.38 6.75 13.14
CA ASP A 31 0.33 5.36 13.64
C ASP A 31 0.60 4.37 12.49
N ASP A 32 1.66 3.56 12.62
CA ASP A 32 2.06 2.58 11.60
C ASP A 32 1.01 1.48 11.38
N ARG A 33 0.21 1.12 12.39
CA ARG A 33 -0.89 0.18 12.22
C ARG A 33 -1.98 0.78 11.34
N GLU A 34 -2.29 2.05 11.55
CA GLU A 34 -3.26 2.77 10.72
C GLU A 34 -2.78 2.90 9.28
N ARG A 35 -1.50 3.24 9.07
CA ARG A 35 -0.86 3.21 7.75
C ARG A 35 -1.02 1.86 7.07
N GLY A 36 -0.73 0.78 7.81
CA GLY A 36 -0.87 -0.60 7.32
C GLY A 36 -2.31 -0.93 6.92
N TYR A 37 -3.31 -0.51 7.70
CA TYR A 37 -4.72 -0.70 7.37
C TYR A 37 -5.12 0.03 6.09
N ILE A 38 -4.75 1.31 5.95
CA ILE A 38 -5.08 2.11 4.76
C ILE A 38 -4.44 1.50 3.51
N LEU A 39 -3.15 1.14 3.58
CA LEU A 39 -2.44 0.54 2.46
C LEU A 39 -3.04 -0.81 2.04
N SER A 40 -3.38 -1.65 3.02
CA SER A 40 -4.01 -2.95 2.74
C SER A 40 -5.39 -2.78 2.11
N ALA A 41 -6.20 -1.85 2.65
CA ALA A 41 -7.52 -1.55 2.11
C ALA A 41 -7.43 -0.99 0.68
N ALA A 42 -6.48 -0.09 0.41
CA ALA A 42 -6.25 0.45 -0.92
C ALA A 42 -5.87 -0.65 -1.92
N PHE A 43 -4.93 -1.53 -1.54
CA PHE A 43 -4.54 -2.68 -2.36
C PHE A 43 -5.72 -3.61 -2.64
N PHE A 44 -6.48 -4.03 -1.62
CA PHE A 44 -7.63 -4.91 -1.82
C PHE A 44 -8.74 -4.24 -2.64
N SER A 45 -9.01 -2.95 -2.43
CA SER A 45 -9.97 -2.19 -3.22
C SER A 45 -9.57 -2.16 -4.70
N PHE A 46 -8.28 -1.94 -4.98
CA PHE A 46 -7.75 -2.01 -6.34
C PHE A 46 -7.94 -3.40 -6.93
N CYS A 47 -7.49 -4.47 -6.26
CA CYS A 47 -7.64 -5.84 -6.75
C CYS A 47 -9.09 -6.22 -7.02
N ALA A 48 -10.01 -5.83 -6.12
CA ALA A 48 -11.44 -6.05 -6.29
C ALA A 48 -11.99 -5.29 -7.52
N SER A 49 -11.55 -4.04 -7.74
CA SER A 49 -11.95 -3.25 -8.92
C SER A 49 -11.49 -3.87 -10.24
N GLN A 50 -10.37 -4.62 -10.22
CA GLN A 50 -9.84 -5.34 -11.37
C GLN A 50 -10.50 -6.73 -11.56
N GLY A 51 -11.39 -7.14 -10.66
CA GLY A 51 -12.06 -8.43 -10.70
C GLY A 51 -11.17 -9.62 -10.31
N LEU A 52 -10.05 -9.37 -9.63
CA LEU A 52 -9.12 -10.43 -9.24
C LEU A 52 -9.73 -11.34 -8.17
N SER A 53 -9.55 -12.64 -8.35
CA SER A 53 -9.89 -13.64 -7.34
C SER A 53 -8.88 -13.65 -6.19
N LYS A 54 -9.30 -14.23 -5.07
CA LYS A 54 -8.41 -14.40 -3.90
C LYS A 54 -7.15 -15.21 -4.23
N SER A 55 -7.25 -16.24 -5.08
CA SER A 55 -6.10 -17.05 -5.49
C SER A 55 -5.10 -16.23 -6.30
N GLU A 56 -5.57 -15.43 -7.25
CA GLU A 56 -4.69 -14.56 -8.04
C GLU A 56 -3.97 -13.52 -7.18
N ILE A 57 -4.66 -12.98 -6.16
CA ILE A 57 -4.04 -12.07 -5.19
C ILE A 57 -2.94 -12.79 -4.38
N ILE A 58 -3.20 -14.03 -3.94
CA ILE A 58 -2.21 -14.83 -3.20
C ILE A 58 -0.98 -15.09 -4.09
N ASP A 59 -1.19 -15.53 -5.32
CA ASP A 59 -0.11 -15.85 -6.26
C ASP A 59 0.73 -14.60 -6.59
N MET A 60 0.07 -13.45 -6.76
CA MET A 60 0.73 -12.17 -6.98
C MET A 60 1.63 -11.80 -5.78
N VAL A 61 1.09 -11.87 -4.56
CA VAL A 61 1.88 -11.57 -3.35
C VAL A 61 3.05 -12.55 -3.21
N SER A 62 2.81 -13.85 -3.35
CA SER A 62 3.87 -14.87 -3.21
C SER A 62 5.00 -14.69 -4.22
N SER A 63 4.67 -14.44 -5.49
CA SER A 63 5.67 -14.31 -6.55
C SER A 63 6.52 -13.05 -6.37
N TYR A 64 5.89 -11.90 -6.13
CA TYR A 64 6.61 -10.63 -6.05
C TYR A 64 7.26 -10.37 -4.69
N TYR A 65 6.73 -10.92 -3.60
CA TYR A 65 7.33 -10.76 -2.28
C TYR A 65 8.65 -11.52 -2.14
N ASP A 66 8.73 -12.73 -2.69
CA ASP A 66 9.97 -13.50 -2.73
C ASP A 66 11.06 -12.80 -3.56
N GLU A 67 10.68 -12.17 -4.68
CA GLU A 67 11.59 -11.34 -5.49
C GLU A 67 12.03 -10.09 -4.74
N PHE A 68 11.11 -9.42 -4.06
CA PHE A 68 11.41 -8.24 -3.25
C PHE A 68 12.42 -8.56 -2.13
N LEU A 69 12.27 -9.69 -1.45
CA LEU A 69 13.20 -10.11 -0.41
C LEU A 69 14.59 -10.45 -0.97
N LYS A 70 14.67 -11.06 -2.16
CA LYS A 70 15.97 -11.37 -2.81
C LYS A 70 16.74 -10.12 -3.22
N ASN A 71 16.04 -9.05 -3.61
CA ASN A 71 16.66 -7.81 -4.07
C ASN A 71 17.02 -6.84 -2.94
N ASN A 72 16.53 -7.07 -1.72
CA ASN A 72 16.82 -6.27 -0.53
C ASN A 72 17.63 -7.02 0.54
N ALA A 73 18.22 -8.18 0.17
CA ALA A 73 19.08 -9.00 1.01
C ALA A 73 20.57 -8.79 0.69
#